data_AF-A0A6J3G065-F1
#
_entry.id   AF-A0A6J3G065-F1
#
_cell.length_a   1.000
_cell.length_b   1.000
_cell.length_c   1.000
_cell.angle_alpha   90.00
_cell.angle_beta   90.00
_cell.angle_gamma   90.00
#
_symmetry.space_group_name_H-M   'P 1'
#
loop_
_entity.id
_entity.type
_entity.pdbx_description
1 polymer ?
#
loop_
_entity_poly.entity_id
_entity_poly.type
_entity_poly.pdbx_seq_one_letter_code
_entity_poly.pdbx_strand_id
1 'polypeptide(L)'
;MIENVTFHHEGFFWRCWFNGIVEENDSNIWKFWYIYRGFWAVLMLLGVVAVVTASFLIICAAPFASHFLYKAGGGSYIAAGILFSLVVILYVIWVQAVADMESYRNMKMKDCLDFTPSVLYGWSFFLAPAGIFFSLLAGLLFLVVGRHIQIHH
;
A
#
# COMPACT_ATOMS: atom_id res chain seq x y z
N MET A 1 14.07 2.27 -36.89
CA MET A 1 14.29 1.24 -35.86
C MET A 1 13.14 1.40 -34.87
N ILE A 2 12.18 0.49 -34.88
CA ILE A 2 10.99 0.56 -34.02
C ILE A 2 11.32 -0.29 -32.79
N GLU A 3 11.53 0.34 -31.64
CA GLU A 3 11.70 -0.38 -30.37
C GLU A 3 10.33 -0.83 -29.87
N ASN A 4 10.12 -2.15 -29.81
CA ASN A 4 8.91 -2.73 -29.21
C ASN A 4 8.99 -2.62 -27.68
N VAL A 5 8.54 -1.50 -27.15
CA VAL A 5 8.35 -1.30 -25.71
C VAL A 5 7.08 -2.01 -25.24
N THR A 6 7.22 -3.08 -24.47
CA THR A 6 6.10 -3.75 -23.78
C THR A 6 5.88 -3.09 -22.42
N PHE A 7 4.83 -2.28 -22.32
CA PHE A 7 4.47 -1.59 -21.08
C PHE A 7 3.78 -2.56 -20.11
N HIS A 8 4.42 -2.81 -18.97
CA HIS A 8 3.85 -3.61 -17.88
C HIS A 8 3.27 -2.67 -16.82
N HIS A 9 1.94 -2.64 -16.72
CA HIS A 9 1.25 -1.78 -15.75
C HIS A 9 0.51 -2.67 -14.74
N GLU A 10 1.08 -2.80 -13.55
CA GLU A 10 0.43 -3.48 -12.42
C GLU A 10 -0.19 -2.43 -11.49
N GLY A 11 -1.52 -2.33 -11.50
CA GLY A 11 -2.27 -1.61 -10.49
C GLY A 11 -2.58 -2.49 -9.29
N PHE A 12 -2.94 -1.87 -8.15
CA PHE A 12 -3.37 -2.59 -6.94
C PHE A 12 -4.60 -3.49 -7.19
N PHE A 13 -5.48 -3.08 -8.13
CA PHE A 13 -6.77 -3.73 -8.39
C PHE A 13 -6.91 -4.35 -9.79
N TRP A 14 -6.06 -4.02 -10.77
CA TRP A 14 -6.15 -4.52 -12.14
C TRP A 14 -4.75 -4.81 -12.71
N ARG A 15 -4.66 -5.87 -13.52
CA ARG A 15 -3.51 -6.16 -14.38
C ARG A 15 -3.96 -6.13 -15.84
N CYS A 16 -3.31 -5.32 -16.67
CA CYS A 16 -3.40 -5.46 -18.12
C CYS A 16 -2.15 -6.19 -18.62
N TRP A 17 -2.34 -7.29 -19.34
CA TRP A 17 -1.26 -8.10 -19.93
C TRP A 17 -1.34 -8.05 -21.46
N PHE A 18 -0.18 -7.93 -22.12
CA PHE A 18 0.02 -8.49 -23.45
C PHE A 18 0.65 -9.88 -23.30
N ASN A 19 0.17 -10.83 -24.09
CA ASN A 19 0.30 -12.27 -23.86
C ASN A 19 1.74 -12.79 -23.96
N GLY A 20 2.11 -13.66 -23.01
CA GLY A 20 3.34 -14.44 -23.01
C GLY A 20 3.11 -15.69 -22.16
N ILE A 21 3.14 -16.85 -22.81
CA ILE A 21 2.95 -18.18 -22.21
C ILE A 21 4.22 -18.53 -21.43
N VAL A 22 4.13 -18.67 -20.11
CA VAL A 22 5.23 -19.14 -19.25
C VAL A 22 4.95 -20.59 -18.89
N GLU A 23 5.88 -21.46 -19.29
CA GLU A 23 5.80 -22.91 -19.16
C GLU A 23 5.87 -23.40 -17.71
N GLU A 24 5.15 -24.49 -17.53
CA GLU A 24 4.90 -25.34 -16.38
C GLU A 24 6.18 -25.86 -15.67
N ASN A 25 6.70 -25.12 -14.69
CA ASN A 25 7.44 -25.74 -13.56
C ASN A 25 7.46 -24.92 -12.23
N ASP A 26 6.65 -23.87 -12.11
CA ASP A 26 6.77 -22.78 -11.12
C ASP A 26 5.83 -22.88 -9.88
N SER A 27 5.53 -24.07 -9.37
CA SER A 27 4.49 -24.21 -8.32
C SER A 27 4.76 -23.41 -7.02
N ASN A 28 6.02 -23.14 -6.66
CA ASN A 28 6.39 -22.41 -5.44
C ASN A 28 6.35 -20.88 -5.61
N ILE A 29 6.76 -20.36 -6.78
CA ILE A 29 6.80 -18.91 -7.05
C ILE A 29 5.38 -18.35 -7.22
N TRP A 30 4.52 -19.05 -7.95
CA TRP A 30 3.11 -18.64 -8.10
C TRP A 30 2.33 -18.69 -6.77
N LYS A 31 2.60 -19.69 -5.92
CA LYS A 31 2.05 -19.76 -4.56
C LYS A 31 2.52 -18.59 -3.70
N PHE A 32 3.82 -18.28 -3.73
CA PHE A 32 4.39 -17.15 -2.99
C PHE A 32 3.77 -15.81 -3.42
N TRP A 33 3.63 -15.60 -4.74
CA TRP A 33 2.98 -14.42 -5.29
C TRP A 33 1.52 -14.27 -4.85
N TYR A 34 0.73 -15.36 -4.87
CA TYR A 34 -0.67 -15.32 -4.46
C TYR A 34 -0.83 -14.99 -2.97
N ILE A 35 -0.04 -15.63 -2.10
CA ILE A 35 -0.07 -15.41 -0.66
C ILE A 35 0.34 -13.97 -0.32
N TYR A 36 1.43 -13.49 -0.93
CA TYR A 36 1.93 -12.14 -0.71
C TYR A 36 0.92 -11.07 -1.14
N ARG A 37 0.31 -11.24 -2.32
CA ARG A 37 -0.70 -10.32 -2.83
C ARG A 37 -1.97 -10.32 -1.98
N GLY A 38 -2.40 -11.48 -1.51
CA GLY A 38 -3.52 -11.61 -0.58
C GLY A 38 -3.26 -10.89 0.74
N PHE A 39 -2.10 -11.11 1.35
CA PHE A 39 -1.71 -10.44 2.59
C PHE A 39 -1.69 -8.92 2.45
N TRP A 40 -1.12 -8.41 1.36
CA TRP A 40 -1.05 -6.98 1.08
C TRP A 40 -2.44 -6.34 0.90
N ALA A 41 -3.35 -7.03 0.20
CA ALA A 41 -4.73 -6.56 0.03
C ALA A 41 -5.49 -6.52 1.37
N VAL A 42 -5.30 -7.52 2.23
CA VAL A 42 -5.93 -7.57 3.56
C VAL A 42 -5.44 -6.43 4.44
N LEU A 43 -4.13 -6.15 4.48
CA LEU A 43 -3.59 -5.04 5.26
C LEU A 43 -4.11 -3.68 4.78
N MET A 44 -4.22 -3.48 3.47
CA MET A 44 -4.79 -2.25 2.90
C MET A 44 -6.27 -2.09 3.26
N LEU A 45 -7.05 -3.15 3.15
CA LEU A 45 -8.47 -3.14 3.52
C LEU A 45 -8.63 -2.84 5.01
N LEU A 46 -7.81 -3.45 5.87
CA LEU A 46 -7.79 -3.18 7.30
C LEU A 46 -7.46 -1.70 7.59
N GLY A 47 -6.47 -1.13 6.90
CA GLY A 47 -6.13 0.29 7.02
C GLY A 47 -7.30 1.20 6.62
N VAL A 48 -7.99 0.90 5.51
CA VAL A 48 -9.15 1.67 5.06
C VAL A 48 -10.29 1.59 6.08
N VAL A 49 -10.61 0.40 6.58
CA VAL A 49 -11.64 0.22 7.62
C VAL A 49 -11.27 0.99 8.90
N ALA A 50 -9.99 0.97 9.31
CA ALA A 50 -9.52 1.74 10.46
C ALA A 50 -9.71 3.26 10.27
N VAL A 51 -9.40 3.81 9.08
CA VAL A 51 -9.61 5.24 8.81
C VAL A 51 -11.10 5.60 8.78
N VAL A 52 -11.95 4.77 8.14
CA VAL A 52 -13.39 5.02 8.06
C VAL A 52 -14.03 5.00 9.45
N THR A 53 -13.69 4.00 10.27
CA THR A 53 -14.15 3.90 11.65
C THR A 53 -13.62 5.05 12.51
N ALA A 54 -12.36 5.46 12.36
CA ALA A 54 -11.78 6.64 13.03
C ALA A 54 -12.53 7.93 12.70
N SER A 55 -12.82 8.13 11.41
CA SER A 55 -13.52 9.31 10.89
C SER A 55 -14.92 9.40 11.49
N PHE A 56 -15.65 8.28 11.51
CA PHE A 56 -16.97 8.20 12.12
C PHE A 56 -16.92 8.52 13.62
N LEU A 57 -15.99 7.94 14.37
CA LEU A 57 -15.83 8.21 15.81
C LEU A 57 -15.55 9.69 16.09
N ILE A 58 -14.72 10.35 15.28
CA ILE A 58 -14.40 11.78 15.45
C ILE A 58 -15.59 12.67 15.09
N ILE A 59 -16.33 12.36 14.03
CA ILE A 59 -17.55 13.10 13.68
C ILE A 59 -18.58 13.00 14.81
N CYS A 60 -18.76 11.80 15.36
CA CYS A 60 -19.61 11.58 16.52
C CYS A 60 -19.07 12.26 17.79
N ALA A 61 -17.76 12.49 17.92
CA ALA A 61 -17.20 13.16 19.09
C ALA A 61 -17.59 14.65 19.18
N ALA A 62 -17.86 15.31 18.06
CA ALA A 62 -18.19 16.74 18.01
C ALA A 62 -19.45 17.12 18.80
N PRO A 63 -20.62 16.42 18.67
CA PRO A 63 -21.80 16.73 19.48
C PRO A 63 -21.70 16.30 20.95
N PHE A 64 -20.87 15.30 21.28
CA PHE A 64 -20.79 14.75 22.64
C PHE A 64 -19.64 15.33 23.47
N ALA A 65 -18.75 16.14 22.88
CA ALA A 65 -17.57 16.72 23.51
C ALA A 65 -16.74 15.72 24.35
N SER A 66 -16.74 14.46 23.95
CA SER A 66 -16.20 13.37 24.76
C SER A 66 -14.70 13.17 24.49
N HIS A 67 -13.87 13.43 25.49
CA HIS A 67 -12.41 13.30 25.39
C HIS A 67 -11.97 11.87 25.02
N PHE A 68 -12.75 10.85 25.40
CA PHE A 68 -12.47 9.45 25.07
C PHE A 68 -12.59 9.16 23.56
N LEU A 69 -13.63 9.66 22.89
CA LEU A 69 -13.81 9.43 21.45
C LEU A 69 -12.76 10.14 20.60
N TYR A 70 -12.36 11.36 20.97
CA TYR A 70 -11.25 12.05 20.32
C TYR A 70 -9.93 11.29 20.49
N LYS A 71 -9.68 10.73 21.67
CA LYS A 71 -8.47 9.94 21.94
C LYS A 71 -8.47 8.61 21.20
N ALA A 72 -9.60 7.91 21.15
CA ALA A 72 -9.77 6.65 20.44
C ALA A 72 -9.65 6.84 18.91
N GLY A 73 -10.34 7.84 18.35
CA GLY A 73 -10.29 8.17 16.92
C GLY A 73 -8.92 8.70 16.48
N GLY A 74 -8.28 9.54 17.29
CA GLY A 74 -6.91 9.98 17.02
C GLY A 74 -5.91 8.83 17.05
N GLY A 75 -6.03 7.93 18.04
CA GLY A 75 -5.19 6.73 18.14
C GLY A 75 -5.36 5.77 16.97
N SER A 76 -6.58 5.55 16.49
CA SER A 76 -6.82 4.70 15.31
C SER A 76 -6.29 5.32 14.02
N TYR A 77 -6.30 6.66 13.85
CA TYR A 77 -5.62 7.34 12.74
C TYR A 77 -4.10 7.14 12.74
N ILE A 78 -3.46 7.17 13.91
CA ILE A 78 -2.03 6.86 14.05
C ILE A 78 -1.77 5.39 13.67
N ALA A 79 -2.56 4.46 14.21
CA ALA A 79 -2.43 3.04 13.91
C ALA A 79 -2.61 2.76 12.41
N ALA A 80 -3.60 3.38 11.77
CA ALA A 80 -3.83 3.27 10.33
C ALA A 80 -2.65 3.82 9.52
N GLY A 81 -2.09 4.97 9.90
CA GLY A 81 -0.91 5.55 9.25
C GLY A 81 0.32 4.63 9.31
N ILE A 82 0.55 3.98 10.47
CA ILE A 82 1.61 2.98 10.64
C ILE A 82 1.35 1.75 9.76
N LEU A 83 0.11 1.24 9.73
CA LEU A 83 -0.28 0.12 8.88
C LEU A 83 -0.06 0.42 7.40
N PHE A 84 -0.48 1.60 6.92
CA PHE A 84 -0.24 2.01 5.53
C PHE A 84 1.24 2.20 5.22
N SER A 85 2.06 2.66 6.18
CA SER A 85 3.51 2.72 6.02
C SER A 85 4.10 1.32 5.83
N LEU A 86 3.70 0.34 6.64
CA LEU A 86 4.13 -1.05 6.51
C LEU A 86 3.74 -1.64 5.15
N VAL A 87 2.51 -1.37 4.68
CA VAL A 87 2.02 -1.78 3.36
C VAL A 87 2.91 -1.24 2.23
N VAL A 88 3.27 0.05 2.27
CA VAL A 88 4.13 0.67 1.25
C VAL A 88 5.54 0.07 1.28
N ILE A 89 6.12 -0.09 2.46
CA ILE A 89 7.47 -0.68 2.62
C ILE A 89 7.50 -2.11 2.10
N LEU A 90 6.52 -2.94 2.50
CA LEU A 90 6.41 -4.31 2.01
C LEU A 90 6.31 -4.33 0.48
N TYR A 91 5.45 -3.48 -0.12
CA TYR A 91 5.33 -3.38 -1.57
C TYR A 91 6.66 -3.08 -2.26
N VAL A 92 7.45 -2.14 -1.73
CA VAL A 92 8.77 -1.79 -2.27
C VAL A 92 9.73 -2.99 -2.17
N ILE A 93 9.77 -3.66 -1.02
CA ILE A 93 10.60 -4.86 -0.82
C ILE A 93 10.22 -5.94 -1.82
N TRP A 94 8.93 -6.17 -2.06
CA TRP A 94 8.45 -7.12 -3.05
C TRP A 94 8.88 -6.77 -4.47
N VAL A 95 8.72 -5.50 -4.88
CA VAL A 95 9.13 -5.04 -6.21
C VAL A 95 10.64 -5.24 -6.40
N GLN A 96 11.43 -4.91 -5.38
CA GLN A 96 12.88 -5.13 -5.40
C GLN A 96 13.23 -6.63 -5.47
N ALA A 97 12.56 -7.46 -4.68
CA ALA A 97 12.75 -8.91 -4.70
C ALA A 97 12.45 -9.49 -6.09
N VAL A 98 11.32 -9.12 -6.70
CA VAL A 98 10.97 -9.60 -8.06
C VAL A 98 11.96 -9.12 -9.12
N ALA A 99 12.50 -7.91 -8.99
CA ALA A 99 13.50 -7.39 -9.92
C ALA A 99 14.86 -8.10 -9.79
N ASP A 100 15.20 -8.59 -8.59
CA ASP A 100 16.46 -9.29 -8.30
C ASP A 100 16.44 -10.79 -8.64
N MET A 101 15.25 -11.38 -8.86
CA MET A 101 15.14 -12.79 -9.23
C MET A 101 15.75 -13.08 -10.61
N GLU A 102 16.99 -13.56 -10.60
CA GLU A 102 17.79 -13.90 -11.79
C GLU A 102 17.09 -14.89 -12.74
N SER A 103 16.26 -15.79 -12.23
CA SER A 103 15.46 -16.72 -13.03
C SER A 103 14.46 -16.01 -13.97
N TYR A 104 13.82 -14.93 -13.49
CA TYR A 104 12.88 -14.14 -14.28
C TYR A 104 13.60 -13.34 -15.37
N ARG A 105 14.81 -12.82 -15.06
CA ARG A 105 15.69 -12.14 -16.02
C ARG A 105 16.15 -13.10 -17.13
N ASN A 106 16.62 -14.29 -16.77
CA ASN A 106 17.17 -15.27 -17.72
C ASN A 106 16.10 -15.85 -18.66
N MET A 107 14.86 -16.00 -18.19
CA MET A 107 13.75 -16.42 -19.04
C MET A 107 13.36 -15.35 -20.06
N LYS A 108 13.38 -14.06 -19.66
CA LYS A 108 13.02 -12.92 -20.54
C LYS A 108 14.15 -12.51 -21.49
N MET A 109 15.41 -12.84 -21.18
CA MET A 109 16.58 -12.56 -22.01
C MET A 109 16.67 -13.46 -23.26
N LYS A 110 15.96 -14.59 -23.29
CA LYS A 110 15.93 -15.47 -24.47
C LYS A 110 15.22 -14.85 -25.68
N ASP A 111 14.31 -13.90 -25.47
CA ASP A 111 13.50 -13.30 -26.53
C ASP A 111 14.02 -11.95 -27.04
N CYS A 112 14.92 -11.26 -26.32
CA CYS A 112 15.48 -9.96 -26.73
C CYS A 112 16.95 -9.81 -26.32
N LEU A 113 17.83 -9.43 -27.26
CA LEU A 113 19.29 -9.35 -27.08
C LEU A 113 19.77 -8.15 -26.23
N ASP A 114 18.91 -7.19 -25.88
CA ASP A 114 19.22 -6.12 -24.93
C ASP A 114 17.91 -5.58 -24.33
N PHE A 115 17.67 -5.82 -23.04
CA PHE A 115 16.49 -5.30 -22.34
C PHE A 115 16.94 -4.50 -21.11
N THR A 116 16.75 -3.19 -21.16
CA THR A 116 16.90 -2.30 -20.00
C THR A 116 15.54 -2.21 -19.27
N PRO A 117 15.36 -2.88 -18.11
CA PRO A 117 14.09 -2.84 -17.40
C PRO A 117 13.89 -1.45 -16.77
N SER A 118 13.00 -0.64 -17.34
CA SER A 118 12.54 0.62 -16.74
C SER A 118 11.27 0.38 -15.90
N VAL A 119 11.43 0.36 -14.58
CA VAL A 119 10.30 0.23 -13.63
C VAL A 119 9.76 1.61 -13.31
N LEU A 120 8.58 1.95 -13.84
CA LEU A 120 7.91 3.22 -13.54
C LEU A 120 6.82 3.00 -12.49
N TYR A 121 6.94 3.66 -11.34
CA TYR A 121 5.94 3.60 -10.29
C TYR A 121 4.68 4.37 -10.68
N GLY A 122 3.50 3.82 -10.37
CA GLY A 122 2.22 4.49 -10.61
C GLY A 122 1.99 5.68 -9.67
N TRP A 123 1.14 6.62 -10.07
CA TRP A 123 0.77 7.81 -9.29
C TRP A 123 0.26 7.50 -7.88
N SER A 124 -0.45 6.39 -7.69
CA SER A 124 -0.92 5.95 -6.37
C SER A 124 0.22 5.72 -5.37
N PHE A 125 1.37 5.25 -5.85
CA PHE A 125 2.55 5.05 -5.02
C PHE A 125 3.20 6.39 -4.61
N PHE A 126 3.21 7.39 -5.50
CA PHE A 126 3.66 8.74 -5.18
C PHE A 126 2.73 9.46 -4.20
N LEU A 127 1.43 9.20 -4.27
CA LEU A 127 0.45 9.80 -3.37
C LEU A 127 0.42 9.15 -1.97
N ALA A 128 0.79 7.87 -1.86
CA ALA A 128 0.71 7.12 -0.60
C ALA A 128 1.53 7.74 0.56
N PRO A 129 2.78 8.19 0.38
CA PRO A 129 3.53 8.89 1.43
C PRO A 129 2.84 10.16 1.94
N ALA A 130 2.24 10.94 1.04
CA ALA A 130 1.50 12.14 1.42
C ALA A 130 0.25 11.78 2.25
N GLY A 131 -0.49 10.74 1.84
CA GLY A 131 -1.65 10.25 2.60
C GLY A 131 -1.28 9.75 4.00
N ILE A 132 -0.17 9.01 4.13
CA ILE A 132 0.37 8.55 5.43
C ILE A 132 0.68 9.75 6.33
N PHE A 133 1.37 10.76 5.79
CA PHE A 133 1.71 11.96 6.54
C PHE A 133 0.46 12.67 7.08
N PHE A 134 -0.55 12.87 6.24
CA PHE A 134 -1.80 13.49 6.66
C PHE A 134 -2.57 12.65 7.68
N SER A 135 -2.57 11.32 7.54
CA SER A 135 -3.18 10.41 8.53
C SER A 135 -2.52 10.53 9.89
N LEU A 136 -1.19 10.57 9.95
CA LEU A 136 -0.43 10.70 11.19
C LEU A 136 -0.62 12.08 11.83
N LEU A 137 -0.56 13.15 11.02
CA LEU A 137 -0.80 14.51 11.48
C LEU A 137 -2.21 14.67 12.05
N ALA A 138 -3.23 14.17 11.33
CA ALA A 138 -4.61 14.19 11.81
C ALA A 138 -4.75 13.44 13.14
N GLY A 139 -4.20 12.23 13.24
CA GLY A 139 -4.22 11.44 14.48
C GLY A 139 -3.60 12.19 15.67
N LEU A 140 -2.44 12.83 15.47
CA LEU A 140 -1.76 13.61 16.51
C LEU A 140 -2.59 14.83 16.94
N LEU A 141 -3.16 15.56 15.98
CA LEU A 141 -4.00 16.72 16.27
C LEU A 141 -5.23 16.33 17.08
N PHE A 142 -5.92 15.24 16.72
CA PHE A 142 -7.09 14.77 17.47
C PHE A 142 -6.74 14.25 18.87
N LEU A 143 -5.56 13.65 19.05
CA LEU A 143 -5.06 13.29 20.39
C LEU A 143 -4.80 14.53 21.26
N VAL A 144 -4.22 15.59 20.68
CA VAL A 144 -3.98 16.86 21.38
C VAL A 144 -5.31 17.52 21.76
N VAL A 145 -6.28 17.58 20.85
CA VAL A 145 -7.62 18.10 21.12
C VAL A 145 -8.31 17.30 22.21
N GLY A 146 -8.28 15.96 22.14
CA GLY A 146 -8.84 15.10 23.18
C GLY A 146 -8.21 15.33 24.55
N ARG A 147 -6.88 15.52 24.60
CA ARG A 147 -6.16 15.85 25.84
C ARG A 147 -6.56 17.22 26.38
N HIS A 148 -6.71 18.23 25.52
CA HIS A 148 -7.14 19.56 25.92
C HIS A 148 -8.54 19.52 26.55
N ILE A 149 -9.49 18.82 25.91
CA ILE A 149 -10.86 18.67 26.44
C ILE A 149 -10.84 17.95 27.79
N GLN A 150 -10.00 16.92 27.97
CA GLN A 150 -9.87 16.20 29.26
C GLN A 150 -9.37 17.09 30.41
N ILE A 151 -8.57 18.12 30.12
CA ILE A 151 -7.99 19.00 31.15
C ILE A 151 -8.96 20.12 31.53
N HIS A 152 -9.75 20.60 30.56
CA HIS A 152 -10.64 21.76 30.74
C HIS A 152 -12.09 21.39 31.05
N HIS A 153 -12.42 20.10 31.11
CA HIS A 153 -13.77 19.58 31.28
C HIS A 153 -13.80 18.41 32.24
#